data_AF-A0A846MY10-F1
#
_entry.id   AF-A0A846MY10-F1
#
_cell.length_a   1.000
_cell.length_b   1.000
_cell.length_c   1.000
_cell.angle_alpha   90.00
_cell.angle_beta   90.00
_cell.angle_gamma   90.00
#
_symmetry.space_group_name_H-M   'P 1'
#
loop_
_entity.id
_entity.type
_entity.pdbx_description
1 polymer ?
#
loop_
_entity_poly.entity_id
_entity_poly.type
_entity_poly.pdbx_seq_one_letter_code
_entity_poly.pdbx_strand_id
1 'polypeptide(L)'
;MKAPQQDQFAFKYPSEDEPFIRRLGSALLRHWAELPEEMRAKIMQEAAGVWDREFHIPQISKKLDLFVKRHQARVAEVNARLQAKQNEKQAS
;
A
#
# COMPACT_ATOMS: atom_id res chain seq x y z
N MET A 1 -3.42 17.91 32.44
CA MET A 1 -4.52 17.64 31.48
C MET A 1 -4.15 16.37 30.72
N LYS A 2 -4.91 15.29 30.85
CA LYS A 2 -4.72 14.09 30.01
C LYS A 2 -5.22 14.41 28.61
N ALA A 3 -4.38 14.23 27.59
CA ALA A 3 -4.80 14.36 26.20
C ALA A 3 -6.01 13.42 25.97
N PRO A 4 -7.02 13.83 25.18
CA PRO A 4 -8.14 12.96 24.88
C PRO A 4 -7.57 11.68 24.26
N GLN A 5 -7.82 10.57 24.94
CA GLN A 5 -7.48 9.24 24.45
C GLN A 5 -8.34 9.06 23.21
N GLN A 6 -7.72 9.24 22.04
CA GLN A 6 -8.40 9.03 20.78
C GLN A 6 -8.78 7.55 20.77
N ASP A 7 -10.04 7.25 21.09
CA ASP A 7 -10.72 6.07 20.57
C ASP A 7 -10.73 6.22 19.05
N GLN A 8 -9.56 5.97 18.44
CA GLN A 8 -9.42 5.89 17.00
C GLN A 8 -10.32 4.76 16.56
N PHE A 9 -11.22 5.07 15.63
CA PHE A 9 -12.06 4.14 14.88
C PHE A 9 -11.18 3.16 14.09
N ALA A 10 -10.50 2.28 14.82
CA ALA A 10 -9.61 1.26 14.33
C ALA A 10 -10.49 0.25 13.62
N PHE A 11 -10.55 0.33 12.29
CA PHE A 11 -11.07 -0.75 11.48
C PHE A 11 -10.22 -1.99 11.78
N LYS A 12 -10.80 -2.93 12.53
CA LYS A 12 -10.18 -4.21 12.87
C LYS A 12 -10.71 -5.26 11.91
N TYR A 13 -9.82 -6.08 11.39
CA TYR A 13 -10.17 -7.23 10.57
C TYR A 13 -9.76 -8.53 11.27
N PRO A 14 -10.52 -9.63 11.09
CA PRO A 14 -10.16 -10.94 11.64
C PRO A 14 -8.94 -11.51 10.90
N SER A 15 -8.19 -12.38 11.57
CA SER A 15 -6.96 -13.00 11.04
C SER A 15 -7.15 -13.73 9.71
N GLU A 16 -8.35 -14.27 9.51
CA GLU A 16 -8.83 -15.02 8.35
C GLU A 16 -8.89 -14.11 7.10
N ASP A 17 -9.07 -12.81 7.28
CA ASP A 17 -9.16 -11.83 6.20
C ASP A 17 -7.80 -11.34 5.71
N GLU A 18 -6.73 -11.59 6.47
CA GLU A 18 -5.38 -11.15 6.13
C GLU A 18 -4.89 -11.53 4.73
N PRO A 19 -5.08 -12.79 4.26
CA PRO A 19 -4.63 -13.15 2.93
C PRO A 19 -5.33 -12.33 1.84
N PHE A 20 -6.61 -11.99 2.06
CA PHE A 20 -7.38 -11.18 1.11
C PHE A 20 -6.92 -9.72 1.15
N ILE A 21 -6.73 -9.16 2.34
CA ILE A 21 -6.21 -7.79 2.51
C ILE A 21 -4.82 -7.65 1.88
N ARG A 22 -3.91 -8.61 2.09
CA ARG A 22 -2.58 -8.61 1.46
C ARG A 22 -2.66 -8.67 -0.06
N ARG A 23 -3.57 -9.47 -0.63
CA ARG A 23 -3.76 -9.58 -2.08
C ARG A 23 -4.34 -8.29 -2.66
N LEU A 24 -5.36 -7.72 -2.02
CA LEU A 24 -5.98 -6.46 -2.44
C LEU A 24 -5.01 -5.29 -2.31
N GLY A 25 -4.29 -5.18 -1.20
CA GLY A 25 -3.25 -4.16 -1.02
C GLY A 25 -2.14 -4.27 -2.07
N SER A 26 -1.73 -5.49 -2.42
CA SER A 26 -0.74 -5.70 -3.50
C SER A 26 -1.29 -5.27 -4.87
N ALA A 27 -2.55 -5.59 -5.17
CA ALA A 27 -3.21 -5.16 -6.41
C ALA A 27 -3.34 -3.64 -6.48
N LEU A 28 -3.77 -3.00 -5.38
CA LEU A 28 -3.88 -1.55 -5.25
C LEU A 28 -2.55 -0.86 -5.54
N LEU A 29 -1.45 -1.36 -4.96
CA LEU A 29 -0.12 -0.80 -5.18
C LEU A 29 0.34 -0.91 -6.63
N ARG A 30 -0.08 -1.94 -7.36
CA ARG A 30 0.22 -2.07 -8.79
C ARG A 30 -0.41 -0.96 -9.63
N HIS A 31 -1.61 -0.54 -9.26
CA HIS A 31 -2.36 0.53 -9.93
C HIS A 31 -2.19 1.90 -9.28
N TRP A 32 -1.27 2.05 -8.32
CA TRP A 32 -1.16 3.26 -7.50
C TRP A 32 -0.94 4.53 -8.33
N ALA A 33 -0.12 4.48 -9.38
CA ALA A 33 0.15 5.62 -10.26
C ALA A 33 -1.08 6.05 -11.10
N GLU A 34 -2.05 5.16 -11.29
CA GLU A 34 -3.28 5.41 -12.05
C GLU A 34 -4.35 6.08 -11.17
N LEU A 35 -4.18 6.07 -9.84
CA LEU A 35 -5.13 6.65 -8.91
C LEU A 35 -5.04 8.19 -8.90
N PRO A 36 -6.18 8.90 -8.84
CA PRO A 36 -6.21 10.32 -8.55
C PRO A 36 -5.43 10.66 -7.28
N GLU A 37 -4.77 11.81 -7.26
CA GLU A 37 -3.95 12.24 -6.11
C GLU A 37 -4.76 12.32 -4.81
N GLU A 38 -5.98 12.85 -4.88
CA GLU A 38 -6.91 12.91 -3.75
C GLU A 38 -7.20 11.51 -3.17
N MET A 39 -7.42 10.52 -4.05
CA MET A 39 -7.67 9.14 -3.62
C MET A 39 -6.43 8.53 -2.96
N ARG A 40 -5.24 8.79 -3.51
CA ARG A 40 -3.96 8.35 -2.89
C ARG A 40 -3.80 8.96 -1.50
N ALA A 41 -4.08 10.25 -1.34
CA ALA A 41 -4.00 10.93 -0.05
C ALA A 41 -4.99 10.35 0.97
N LYS A 42 -6.24 10.11 0.56
CA LYS A 42 -7.27 9.50 1.40
C LYS A 42 -6.88 8.10 1.87
N ILE A 43 -6.43 7.23 0.96
CA ILE A 43 -5.97 5.88 1.29
C ILE A 43 -4.78 5.92 2.25
N MET A 44 -3.81 6.82 2.03
CA MET A 44 -2.65 6.97 2.90
C MET A 44 -3.03 7.41 4.32
N GLN A 45 -4.01 8.31 4.44
CA GLN A 45 -4.55 8.74 5.72
C GLN A 45 -5.28 7.60 6.43
N GLU A 46 -6.15 6.88 5.73
CA GLU A 46 -6.89 5.74 6.30
C GLU A 46 -5.96 4.61 6.73
N ALA A 47 -4.99 4.24 5.88
CA ALA A 47 -4.01 3.20 6.18
C ALA A 47 -3.16 3.49 7.43
N ALA A 48 -2.90 4.77 7.75
CA ALA A 48 -2.19 5.15 8.97
C ALA A 48 -3.01 4.94 10.25
N GLY A 49 -4.35 4.85 10.14
CA GLY A 49 -5.27 4.60 11.25
C GLY A 49 -5.85 3.17 11.29
N VAL A 50 -5.53 2.33 10.31
CA VAL A 50 -5.93 0.91 10.32
C VAL A 50 -5.21 0.19 11.45
N TRP A 51 -5.96 -0.66 12.15
CA TRP A 51 -5.41 -1.49 13.20
C TRP A 51 -4.71 -2.71 12.60
N ASP A 52 -3.46 -2.93 12.99
CA ASP A 52 -2.66 -4.11 12.64
C ASP A 52 -2.14 -4.77 13.92
N ARG A 53 -1.79 -6.06 13.84
CA ARG A 53 -1.26 -6.85 14.96
C ARG A 53 0.03 -6.24 15.53
N GLU A 54 0.83 -5.61 14.68
CA GLU A 54 1.98 -4.78 15.09
C GLU A 54 1.48 -3.42 15.60
N PHE A 55 1.10 -3.39 16.87
CA PHE A 55 0.66 -2.16 17.53
C PHE A 55 1.79 -1.11 17.50
N HIS A 56 1.42 0.17 17.29
CA HIS A 56 2.31 1.32 17.44
C HIS A 56 3.56 1.32 16.53
N ILE A 57 3.36 1.33 15.21
CA ILE A 57 4.46 1.62 14.27
C ILE A 57 4.83 3.11 14.38
N PRO A 58 6.03 3.47 14.88
CA PRO A 58 6.40 4.88 15.00
C PRO A 58 6.55 5.49 13.61
N GLN A 59 6.04 6.72 13.44
CA GLN A 59 6.08 7.45 12.18
C GLN A 59 5.42 6.68 11.01
N ILE A 60 4.30 5.98 11.27
CA ILE A 60 3.61 5.15 10.28
C ILE A 60 3.36 5.88 8.95
N SER A 61 2.90 7.13 8.98
CA SER A 61 2.65 7.91 7.75
C SER A 61 3.91 8.07 6.89
N LYS A 62 5.07 8.35 7.52
CA LYS A 62 6.35 8.46 6.82
C LYS A 62 6.80 7.11 6.26
N LYS A 63 6.60 6.02 7.03
CA LYS A 63 6.96 4.67 6.60
C LYS A 63 6.11 4.20 5.42
N LEU A 64 4.80 4.50 5.44
CA LEU A 64 3.89 4.23 4.33
C LEU A 64 4.34 5.00 3.07
N ASP A 65 4.69 6.28 3.19
CA ASP A 65 5.13 7.08 2.03
C ASP A 65 6.39 6.48 1.38
N LEU A 66 7.39 6.16 2.21
CA LEU A 66 8.61 5.49 1.75
C LEU A 66 8.33 4.11 1.14
N PHE A 67 7.41 3.35 1.75
CA PHE A 67 7.02 2.03 1.26
C PHE A 67 6.40 2.13 -0.13
N VAL A 68 5.43 3.03 -0.33
CA VAL A 68 4.76 3.26 -1.62
C VAL A 68 5.77 3.67 -2.69
N LYS A 69 6.63 4.66 -2.40
CA LYS A 69 7.68 5.12 -3.34
C LYS A 69 8.61 3.98 -3.78
N ARG A 70 9.10 3.18 -2.83
CA ARG A 70 9.93 2.00 -3.15
C ARG A 70 9.17 0.94 -3.96
N HIS A 71 7.89 0.75 -3.66
CA HIS A 71 7.08 -0.22 -4.39
C HIS A 71 6.87 0.21 -5.85
N GLN A 72 6.59 1.48 -6.11
CA GLN A 72 6.44 1.99 -7.48
C GLN A 72 7.70 1.78 -8.32
N ALA A 73 8.88 2.03 -7.75
CA ALA A 73 10.15 1.76 -8.44
C ALA A 73 10.28 0.28 -8.86
N ARG A 74 9.93 -0.65 -7.97
CA ARG A 74 9.95 -2.09 -8.27
C ARG A 74 8.91 -2.51 -9.30
N VAL A 75 7.69 -1.97 -9.23
CA VAL A 75 6.64 -2.26 -10.21
C VAL A 75 7.07 -1.80 -11.60
N ALA A 76 7.66 -0.61 -11.71
CA ALA A 76 8.20 -0.10 -12.97
C ALA A 76 9.30 -1.03 -13.53
N GLU A 77 10.24 -1.48 -12.68
CA GLU A 77 11.29 -2.44 -13.06
C GLU A 77 10.71 -3.77 -13.57
N VAL A 78 9.72 -4.33 -12.87
CA VAL A 78 9.07 -5.58 -13.27
C VAL A 78 8.32 -5.41 -14.59
N ASN A 79 7.56 -4.33 -14.75
CA ASN A 79 6.83 -4.05 -15.98
C ASN A 79 7.80 -3.89 -17.18
N ALA A 80 8.91 -3.19 -17.01
CA ALA A 80 9.94 -3.05 -18.05
C ALA A 80 10.53 -4.41 -18.46
N ARG A 81 10.82 -5.29 -17.50
CA ARG A 81 11.29 -6.66 -17.78
C ARG A 81 10.26 -7.50 -18.52
N LEU A 82 8.98 -7.37 -18.19
CA LEU A 82 7.90 -8.08 -18.87
C LEU A 82 7.75 -7.60 -20.32
N GLN A 83 7.85 -6.29 -20.57
CA GLN A 83 7.84 -5.72 -21.91
C GLN A 83 9.04 -6.20 -22.74
N ALA A 84 10.25 -6.19 -22.18
CA ALA A 84 11.45 -6.69 -22.87
C ALA A 84 11.28 -8.15 -23.33
N LYS A 85 10.78 -9.03 -22.43
CA LYS A 85 10.49 -10.43 -22.77
C LYS A 85 9.41 -10.62 -23.83
N GLN A 86 8.44 -9.71 -23.89
CA GLN A 86 7.40 -9.75 -24.93
C GLN A 86 7.97 -9.37 -26.29
N ASN A 87 8.83 -8.35 -26.33
CA ASN A 87 9.48 -7.89 -27.56
C ASN A 87 10.42 -8.96 -28.14
N GLU A 88 11.20 -9.65 -27.29
CA GLU A 88 12.07 -10.76 -27.70
C GLU A 88 11.28 -11.91 -28.35
N LYS A 89 10.11 -12.24 -27.80
CA LYS A 89 9.22 -13.27 -28.36
C LYS A 89 8.55 -12.87 -29.66
N GLN A 90 8.34 -11.57 -29.89
CA GLN A 90 7.75 -11.06 -31.14
C GLN A 90 8.79 -10.92 -32.26
N ALA A 91 10.07 -10.86 -31.91
CA ALA A 91 11.19 -10.74 -32.85
C ALA A 91 11.81 -12.09 -33.27
N SER A 92 11.32 -13.22 -32.71
CA SER A 92 11.70 -14.60 -33.06
C SER A 92 10.59 -15.28 -33.84
#